data_AF-A0A380CGM1-F1
#
_entry.id   AF-A0A380CGM1-F1
#
_cell.length_a   1.000
_cell.length_b   1.000
_cell.length_c   1.000
_cell.angle_alpha   90.00
_cell.angle_beta   90.00
_cell.angle_gamma   90.00
#
_symmetry.space_group_name_H-M   'P 1'
#
loop_
_entity.id
_entity.type
_entity.pdbx_description
1 polymer ?
#
loop_
_entity_poly.entity_id
_entity_poly.type
_entity_poly.pdbx_seq_one_letter_code
_entity_poly.pdbx_strand_id
1 'polypeptide(L)'
;MITIKRGISCLTVVEPMDTVTQEKEVSGGNFINLSFELPYYREFKRMDYAEILGETYYLTQIPTVSKEGKRDYHYTLSMEGEQCKLGRVEFLQSNLIGQYFKNPFFINDKAETFMTLLLRNIERVFPGEGWKLGYVVDSEIKNISFDNQNCLEALSTLAEAFDTEWIIEGRTIHLYRKQSATGLVMKQGEGEALYSLEKKPQDNSNIVTRLYVYGSDKNLPNPYRRGLTRLTVGDLPYIEKQIEEYGIWEDSMTFDDIFPMNLGTITSVDSGNILRFTDANFPFDINSQLIPEIKAKLSFQTGQLAGYEFEISSYNHTSKTFTINKNTQDKAWEVPNADIKPEVGDTFFVFDIRMSNAWVTDAEQALRQKAIEYMDQRNDPSENDTYSVVCNPLYFKRTGKTLRIADSVTIEEPDMGILTQKRIVKLSRNVRQPFIYTCELANRPKKNVMVKLLQQL
;
A
#
# COMPACT_ATOMS: atom_id res chain seq x y z
N MET A 1 35.23 1.24 11.99
CA MET A 1 35.49 2.45 11.19
C MET A 1 34.51 2.51 10.03
N ILE A 2 33.91 3.68 9.79
CA ILE A 2 32.96 3.96 8.70
C ILE A 2 33.58 5.01 7.80
N THR A 3 33.54 4.80 6.48
CA THR A 3 34.06 5.76 5.50
C THR A 3 32.90 6.59 4.93
N ILE A 4 32.95 7.91 5.14
CA ILE A 4 31.98 8.84 4.57
C ILE A 4 32.53 9.36 3.24
N LYS A 5 31.70 9.32 2.19
CA LYS A 5 32.07 9.61 0.79
C LYS A 5 31.18 10.68 0.18
N ARG A 6 31.70 11.38 -0.83
CA ARG A 6 30.96 12.27 -1.74
C ARG A 6 31.35 11.95 -3.18
N GLY A 7 30.42 11.43 -3.98
CA GLY A 7 30.77 10.81 -5.25
C GLY A 7 31.81 9.71 -5.02
N ILE A 8 32.90 9.69 -5.79
CA ILE A 8 33.99 8.73 -5.61
C ILE A 8 34.98 9.11 -4.50
N SER A 9 34.88 10.31 -3.94
CA SER A 9 35.87 10.86 -3.02
C SER A 9 35.60 10.45 -1.57
N CYS A 10 36.63 9.94 -0.89
CA CYS A 10 36.61 9.76 0.56
C CYS A 10 36.69 11.13 1.25
N LEU A 11 35.70 11.45 2.09
CA LEU A 11 35.71 12.69 2.88
C LEU A 11 36.48 12.50 4.19
N THR A 12 36.13 11.47 4.94
CA THR A 12 36.76 11.14 6.23
C THR A 12 36.42 9.70 6.61
N VAL A 13 37.19 9.15 7.55
CA VAL A 13 36.91 7.88 8.19
C VAL A 13 36.62 8.16 9.66
N VAL A 14 35.47 7.68 10.14
CA VAL A 14 34.97 7.96 11.48
C VAL A 14 34.81 6.68 12.29
N GLU A 15 34.96 6.81 13.59
CA GLU A 15 34.55 5.78 14.53
C GLU A 15 33.17 6.16 15.07
N PRO A 16 32.11 5.38 14.78
CA PRO A 16 30.80 5.64 15.36
C PRO A 16 30.84 5.47 16.87
N MET A 17 29.99 6.19 17.60
CA MET A 17 29.75 5.94 19.02
C MET A 17 29.12 4.54 19.23
N ASP A 18 29.29 3.97 20.43
CA ASP A 18 28.74 2.64 20.78
C ASP A 18 27.21 2.59 20.77
N THR A 19 26.54 3.74 20.84
CA THR A 19 25.08 3.87 20.86
C THR A 19 24.45 3.88 19.46
N VAL A 20 25.24 3.95 18.39
CA VAL A 20 24.71 4.07 17.02
C VAL A 20 24.06 2.77 16.58
N THR A 21 22.79 2.86 16.20
CA THR A 21 21.99 1.76 15.67
C THR A 21 21.49 2.04 14.25
N GLN A 22 21.31 0.97 13.50
CA GLN A 22 20.50 0.89 12.29
C GLN A 22 19.08 0.54 12.71
N GLU A 23 18.11 1.31 12.25
CA GLU A 23 16.69 1.10 12.52
C GLU A 23 15.94 0.84 11.20
N LYS A 24 15.17 -0.23 11.15
CA LYS A 24 14.38 -0.63 9.97
C LYS A 24 12.95 -0.95 10.36
N GLU A 25 11.99 -0.56 9.54
CA GLU A 25 10.56 -0.83 9.71
C GLU A 25 9.93 -1.36 8.40
N VAL A 26 9.01 -2.32 8.51
CA VAL A 26 8.23 -2.82 7.36
C VAL A 26 7.33 -1.72 6.83
N SER A 27 7.34 -1.48 5.51
CA SER A 27 6.64 -0.35 4.88
C SER A 27 6.99 1.00 5.53
N GLY A 28 8.21 1.14 6.05
CA GLY A 28 8.63 2.30 6.83
C GLY A 28 10.10 2.68 6.62
N GLY A 29 10.63 3.43 7.58
CA GLY A 29 11.98 3.99 7.48
C GLY A 29 13.09 2.94 7.55
N ASN A 30 14.22 3.25 6.92
CA ASN A 30 15.50 2.59 7.13
C ASN A 30 16.55 3.68 7.39
N PHE A 31 16.92 3.89 8.65
CA PHE A 31 17.65 5.08 9.10
C PHE A 31 18.78 4.76 10.07
N ILE A 32 19.78 5.64 10.09
CA ILE A 32 20.90 5.66 11.02
C ILE A 32 21.13 7.12 11.44
N ASN A 33 21.11 7.38 12.75
CA ASN A 33 21.66 8.61 13.30
C ASN A 33 23.12 8.36 13.67
N LEU A 34 24.01 8.65 12.73
CA LEU A 34 25.44 8.37 12.85
C LEU A 34 26.12 9.46 13.68
N SER A 35 26.43 9.13 14.94
CA SER A 35 27.16 10.02 15.84
C SER A 35 28.62 9.62 16.01
N PHE A 36 29.52 10.61 16.00
CA PHE A 36 30.97 10.44 16.11
C PHE A 36 31.67 11.77 16.45
N GLU A 37 32.96 11.68 16.78
CA GLU A 37 33.82 12.82 17.09
C GLU A 37 34.91 13.03 16.04
N LEU A 38 35.29 14.28 15.79
CA LEU A 38 36.44 14.65 14.97
C LEU A 38 37.33 15.70 15.65
N PRO A 39 38.66 15.64 15.45
CA PRO A 39 39.57 16.63 16.01
C PRO A 39 39.62 17.96 15.23
N TYR A 40 38.79 18.11 14.20
CA TYR A 40 38.71 19.27 13.33
C TYR A 40 37.29 19.44 12.76
N TYR A 41 36.96 20.65 12.34
CA TYR A 41 35.71 20.92 11.64
C TYR A 41 35.70 20.29 10.24
N ARG A 42 34.62 19.60 9.89
CA ARG A 42 34.38 19.02 8.58
C ARG A 42 32.98 19.40 8.11
N GLU A 43 32.90 19.97 6.92
CA GLU A 43 31.63 20.21 6.27
C GLU A 43 31.11 18.93 5.59
N PHE A 44 29.92 18.51 5.98
CA PHE A 44 29.14 17.47 5.31
C PHE A 44 27.95 18.09 4.58
N LYS A 45 27.60 17.53 3.42
CA LYS A 45 26.53 18.02 2.55
C LYS A 45 25.50 16.92 2.34
N ARG A 46 24.26 17.32 2.05
CA ARG A 46 23.21 16.38 1.66
C ARG A 46 23.72 15.46 0.54
N MET A 47 23.35 14.19 0.64
CA MET A 47 23.79 13.09 -0.23
C MET A 47 25.25 12.65 -0.09
N ASP A 48 26.02 13.19 0.86
CA ASP A 48 27.18 12.45 1.37
C ASP A 48 26.70 11.10 1.91
N TYR A 49 27.47 10.04 1.69
CA TYR A 49 26.99 8.69 1.92
C TYR A 49 28.03 7.80 2.59
N ALA A 50 27.57 6.72 3.20
CA ALA A 50 28.40 5.70 3.80
C ALA A 50 27.80 4.31 3.55
N GLU A 51 28.67 3.31 3.44
CA GLU A 51 28.26 1.90 3.45
C GLU A 51 28.31 1.41 4.89
N ILE A 52 27.16 1.02 5.44
CA ILE A 52 27.01 0.59 6.84
C ILE A 52 26.22 -0.71 6.84
N LEU A 53 26.77 -1.74 7.47
CA LEU A 53 26.16 -3.07 7.59
C LEU A 53 25.73 -3.70 6.25
N GLY A 54 26.43 -3.37 5.16
CA GLY A 54 26.16 -3.88 3.81
C GLY A 54 25.13 -3.08 3.01
N GLU A 55 24.60 -1.98 3.55
CA GLU A 55 23.65 -1.09 2.88
C GLU A 55 24.23 0.31 2.71
N THR A 56 23.74 1.06 1.72
CA THR A 56 24.15 2.44 1.49
C THR A 56 23.19 3.40 2.17
N TYR A 57 23.74 4.30 2.99
CA TYR A 57 23.00 5.37 3.67
C TYR A 57 23.44 6.73 3.16
N TYR A 58 22.49 7.62 2.94
CA TYR A 58 22.70 8.98 2.46
C TYR A 58 22.29 9.98 3.53
N LEU A 59 23.10 11.01 3.73
CA LEU A 59 22.77 12.15 4.58
C LEU A 59 21.62 12.95 3.95
N THR A 60 20.44 12.94 4.56
CA THR A 60 19.24 13.62 4.02
C THR A 60 19.06 15.03 4.56
N GLN A 61 19.63 15.31 5.73
CA GLN A 61 19.57 16.62 6.40
C GLN A 61 20.96 17.22 6.61
N ILE A 62 21.03 18.53 6.87
CA ILE A 62 22.31 19.14 7.27
C ILE A 62 22.64 18.62 8.68
N PRO A 63 23.87 18.16 8.95
CA PRO A 63 24.17 17.56 10.24
C PRO A 63 24.19 18.57 11.38
N THR A 64 23.88 18.09 12.58
CA THR A 64 24.13 18.82 13.82
C THR A 64 25.60 18.66 14.19
N VAL A 65 26.26 19.78 14.52
CA VAL A 65 27.65 19.80 15.01
C VAL A 65 27.77 20.70 16.23
N SER A 66 28.35 20.18 17.32
CA SER A 66 28.77 20.98 18.47
C SER A 66 30.30 20.98 18.57
N LYS A 67 30.86 22.01 19.22
CA LYS A 67 32.29 22.13 19.48
C LYS A 67 32.51 22.32 20.98
N GLU A 68 33.06 21.31 21.64
CA GLU A 68 33.24 21.28 23.09
C GLU A 68 34.70 21.58 23.50
N GLY A 69 35.60 21.67 22.53
CA GLY A 69 37.00 22.00 22.76
C GLY A 69 37.72 22.45 21.48
N LYS A 70 39.02 22.76 21.60
CA LYS A 70 39.82 23.22 20.43
C LYS A 70 39.88 22.17 19.32
N ARG A 71 39.87 20.89 19.69
CA ARG A 71 39.98 19.72 18.80
C ARG A 71 38.91 18.69 19.13
N ASP A 72 37.71 19.15 19.46
CA ASP A 72 36.62 18.30 19.91
C ASP A 72 35.31 18.77 19.29
N TYR A 73 34.92 18.06 18.22
CA TYR A 73 33.73 18.33 17.43
C TYR A 73 32.86 17.09 17.41
N HIS A 74 31.63 17.21 17.92
CA HIS A 74 30.66 16.13 17.97
C HIS A 74 29.68 16.29 16.83
N TYR A 75 29.51 15.24 16.04
CA TYR A 75 28.59 15.22 14.91
C TYR A 75 27.46 14.23 15.16
N THR A 76 26.28 14.58 14.67
CA THR A 76 25.18 13.64 14.44
C THR A 76 24.66 13.82 13.02
N LEU A 77 24.82 12.79 12.20
CA LEU A 77 24.36 12.74 10.81
C LEU A 77 23.09 11.88 10.73
N SER A 78 21.97 12.49 10.35
CA SER A 78 20.74 11.74 10.05
C SER A 78 20.80 11.20 8.63
N MET A 79 20.96 9.88 8.52
CA MET A 79 21.15 9.19 7.25
C MET A 79 20.04 8.19 7.00
N GLU A 80 19.62 8.08 5.73
CA GLU A 80 18.55 7.19 5.29
C GLU A 80 19.03 6.27 4.17
N GLY A 81 18.50 5.05 4.13
CA GLY A 81 18.75 4.08 3.06
C GLY A 81 18.22 4.53 1.69
N GLU A 82 18.31 3.64 0.69
CA GLU A 82 17.92 3.93 -0.70
C GLU A 82 16.46 4.40 -0.86
N GLN A 83 15.56 4.10 0.10
CA GLN A 83 14.17 4.56 0.05
C GLN A 83 14.03 6.10 0.02
N CYS A 84 14.99 6.85 0.57
CA CYS A 84 14.93 8.32 0.55
C CYS A 84 14.97 8.88 -0.88
N LYS A 85 15.50 8.12 -1.85
CA LYS A 85 15.48 8.53 -3.26
C LYS A 85 14.06 8.55 -3.83
N LEU A 86 13.20 7.63 -3.44
CA LEU A 86 11.79 7.62 -3.89
C LEU A 86 11.05 8.86 -3.41
N GLY A 87 11.34 9.33 -2.18
CA GLY A 87 10.80 10.57 -1.63
C GLY A 87 11.19 11.84 -2.39
N ARG A 88 12.14 11.75 -3.33
CA ARG A 88 12.62 12.88 -4.15
C ARG A 88 12.06 12.87 -5.56
N VAL A 89 11.21 11.91 -5.90
CA VAL A 89 10.69 11.69 -7.25
C VAL A 89 9.20 11.90 -7.24
N GLU A 90 8.72 12.93 -7.93
CA GLU A 90 7.28 13.14 -8.13
C GLU A 90 6.66 11.95 -8.87
N PHE A 91 5.54 11.43 -8.38
CA PHE A 91 4.80 10.35 -9.02
C PHE A 91 3.82 10.93 -10.04
N LEU A 92 4.19 10.85 -11.33
CA LEU A 92 3.45 11.46 -12.42
C LEU A 92 2.98 10.40 -13.41
N GLN A 93 1.77 10.55 -13.95
CA GLN A 93 1.37 9.81 -15.14
C GLN A 93 2.14 10.36 -16.34
N SER A 94 2.66 9.47 -17.18
CA SER A 94 3.37 9.84 -18.40
C SER A 94 3.02 8.94 -19.57
N ASN A 95 3.13 9.46 -20.79
CA ASN A 95 3.10 8.64 -21.99
C ASN A 95 4.40 7.79 -22.10
N LEU A 96 4.41 6.78 -22.97
CA LEU A 96 5.51 5.82 -23.10
C LEU A 96 6.86 6.46 -23.46
N ILE A 97 6.85 7.63 -24.11
CA ILE A 97 8.05 8.38 -24.50
C ILE A 97 8.45 9.46 -23.49
N GLY A 98 7.72 9.61 -22.37
CA GLY A 98 8.07 10.52 -21.27
C GLY A 98 8.04 12.01 -21.60
N GLN A 99 7.21 12.44 -22.57
CA GLN A 99 7.13 13.83 -23.03
C GLN A 99 5.95 14.61 -22.46
N TYR A 100 4.91 13.90 -21.98
CA TYR A 100 3.75 14.50 -21.35
C TYR A 100 3.59 13.96 -19.95
N PHE A 101 3.40 14.85 -18.99
CA PHE A 101 3.20 14.53 -17.59
C PHE A 101 1.84 15.06 -17.13
N LYS A 102 1.13 14.25 -16.35
CA LYS A 102 -0.18 14.61 -15.79
C LYS A 102 -0.19 14.40 -14.27
N ASN A 103 -0.74 15.39 -13.58
CA ASN A 103 -1.07 15.42 -12.14
C ASN A 103 -2.17 16.49 -11.95
N PRO A 104 -3.29 16.20 -11.27
CA PRO A 104 -3.70 14.90 -10.74
C PRO A 104 -4.08 13.90 -11.84
N PHE A 105 -4.10 12.62 -11.50
CA PHE A 105 -4.55 11.55 -12.37
C PHE A 105 -5.14 10.38 -11.59
N PHE A 106 -5.84 9.50 -12.30
CA PHE A 106 -6.28 8.21 -11.77
C PHE A 106 -5.88 7.10 -12.74
N ILE A 107 -5.73 5.90 -12.22
CA ILE A 107 -5.54 4.68 -13.00
C ILE A 107 -6.51 3.65 -12.44
N ASN A 108 -7.19 2.93 -13.33
CA ASN A 108 -8.09 1.83 -13.00
C ASN A 108 -7.50 0.52 -13.53
N ASP A 109 -6.61 -0.10 -12.75
CA ASP A 109 -5.89 -1.29 -13.19
C ASP A 109 -5.41 -2.14 -12.00
N LYS A 110 -4.63 -3.19 -12.27
CA LYS A 110 -3.96 -4.02 -11.28
C LYS A 110 -2.70 -3.36 -10.73
N ALA A 111 -2.23 -3.85 -9.59
CA ALA A 111 -1.03 -3.40 -8.89
C ALA A 111 0.23 -3.31 -9.78
N GLU A 112 0.39 -4.25 -10.72
CA GLU A 112 1.52 -4.28 -11.67
C GLU A 112 1.64 -3.01 -12.52
N THR A 113 0.51 -2.47 -13.01
CA THR A 113 0.50 -1.24 -13.82
C THR A 113 0.99 -0.04 -13.02
N PHE A 114 0.52 0.11 -11.77
CA PHE A 114 0.98 1.18 -10.89
C PHE A 114 2.47 1.06 -10.55
N MET A 115 2.92 -0.14 -10.20
CA MET A 115 4.33 -0.38 -9.88
C MET A 115 5.25 -0.15 -11.09
N THR A 116 4.79 -0.47 -12.29
CA THR A 116 5.51 -0.17 -13.54
C THR A 116 5.63 1.34 -13.77
N LEU A 117 4.55 2.10 -13.52
CA LEU A 117 4.61 3.56 -13.57
C LEU A 117 5.55 4.15 -12.50
N LEU A 118 5.59 3.55 -11.31
CA LEU A 118 6.46 3.95 -10.21
C LEU A 118 7.93 3.77 -10.58
N LEU A 119 8.30 2.59 -11.09
CA LEU A 119 9.66 2.33 -11.57
C LEU A 119 10.06 3.34 -12.66
N ARG A 120 9.16 3.60 -13.62
CA ARG A 120 9.42 4.57 -14.70
C ARG A 120 9.70 5.98 -14.19
N ASN A 121 8.97 6.43 -13.16
CA ASN A 121 9.22 7.74 -12.55
C ASN A 121 10.58 7.77 -11.84
N ILE A 122 10.96 6.69 -11.16
CA ILE A 122 12.28 6.58 -10.53
C ILE A 122 13.38 6.61 -11.59
N GLU A 123 13.27 5.83 -12.67
CA GLU A 123 14.23 5.79 -13.76
C GLU A 123 14.35 7.13 -14.51
N ARG A 124 13.27 7.92 -14.58
CA ARG A 124 13.29 9.28 -15.14
C ARG A 124 14.25 10.20 -14.39
N VAL A 125 14.37 10.05 -13.07
CA VAL A 125 15.24 10.91 -12.23
C VAL A 125 16.60 10.27 -11.98
N PHE A 126 16.66 8.94 -11.87
CA PHE A 126 17.85 8.16 -11.55
C PHE A 126 18.16 7.10 -12.64
N PRO A 127 18.41 7.52 -13.89
CA PRO A 127 18.64 6.59 -15.00
C PRO A 127 19.91 5.77 -14.78
N GLY A 128 19.85 4.47 -15.03
CA GLY A 128 21.00 3.57 -14.95
C GLY A 128 21.47 3.23 -13.54
N GLU A 129 20.77 3.68 -12.49
CA GLU A 129 21.10 3.30 -11.11
C GLU A 129 20.69 1.86 -10.74
N GLY A 130 20.03 1.13 -11.64
CA GLY A 130 19.69 -0.29 -11.44
C GLY A 130 18.49 -0.54 -10.53
N TRP A 131 17.56 0.42 -10.45
CA TRP A 131 16.24 0.20 -9.86
C TRP A 131 15.45 -0.83 -10.67
N LYS A 132 14.69 -1.68 -9.99
CA LYS A 132 13.84 -2.69 -10.62
C LYS A 132 12.68 -3.08 -9.71
N LEU A 133 11.64 -3.65 -10.33
CA LEU A 133 10.57 -4.32 -9.58
C LEU A 133 11.01 -5.72 -9.16
N GLY A 134 10.64 -6.07 -7.94
CA GLY A 134 10.68 -7.43 -7.42
C GLY A 134 9.31 -8.09 -7.55
N TYR A 135 8.88 -8.75 -6.48
CA TYR A 135 7.55 -9.35 -6.42
C TYR A 135 6.48 -8.27 -6.22
N VAL A 136 5.45 -8.31 -7.06
CA VAL A 136 4.24 -7.49 -6.98
C VAL A 136 3.06 -8.46 -6.86
N VAL A 137 2.18 -8.21 -5.89
CA VAL A 137 0.98 -9.04 -5.66
C VAL A 137 0.09 -9.05 -6.91
N ASP A 138 -0.42 -10.22 -7.30
CA ASP A 138 -1.52 -10.29 -8.27
C ASP A 138 -2.78 -9.77 -7.58
N SER A 139 -3.38 -8.73 -8.17
CA SER A 139 -4.46 -8.00 -7.55
C SER A 139 -5.70 -7.96 -8.44
N GLU A 140 -6.83 -7.66 -7.82
CA GLU A 140 -7.99 -7.14 -8.54
C GLU A 140 -7.70 -5.74 -9.09
N ILE A 141 -8.53 -5.30 -10.03
CA ILE A 141 -8.46 -3.94 -10.58
C ILE A 141 -8.99 -2.96 -9.54
N LYS A 142 -8.24 -1.88 -9.30
CA LYS A 142 -8.67 -0.79 -8.44
C LYS A 142 -8.50 0.55 -9.14
N ASN A 143 -9.49 1.42 -8.97
CA ASN A 143 -9.39 2.81 -9.38
C ASN A 143 -8.72 3.63 -8.26
N ILE A 144 -7.48 4.05 -8.48
CA ILE A 144 -6.70 4.80 -7.49
C ILE A 144 -6.30 6.15 -8.10
N SER A 145 -6.60 7.21 -7.35
CA SER A 145 -6.27 8.58 -7.71
C SER A 145 -5.02 9.06 -6.98
N PHE A 146 -4.18 9.81 -7.68
CA PHE A 146 -2.96 10.43 -7.16
C PHE A 146 -2.99 11.93 -7.42
N ASP A 147 -2.64 12.71 -6.40
CA ASP A 147 -2.54 14.17 -6.47
C ASP A 147 -1.37 14.65 -5.61
N ASN A 148 -0.36 15.27 -6.24
CA ASN A 148 0.82 15.87 -5.59
C ASN A 148 1.55 14.92 -4.63
N GLN A 149 1.79 13.68 -5.03
CA GLN A 149 2.52 12.68 -4.25
C GLN A 149 3.88 12.37 -4.86
N ASN A 150 4.88 12.14 -4.00
CA ASN A 150 6.15 11.53 -4.43
C ASN A 150 6.03 10.00 -4.53
N CYS A 151 7.03 9.34 -5.12
CA CYS A 151 7.00 7.89 -5.36
C CYS A 151 6.98 7.06 -4.06
N LEU A 152 7.50 7.57 -2.94
CA LEU A 152 7.45 6.85 -1.66
C LEU A 152 6.04 6.94 -1.03
N GLU A 153 5.41 8.10 -1.12
CA GLU A 153 4.02 8.32 -0.72
C GLU A 153 3.07 7.48 -1.57
N ALA A 154 3.22 7.53 -2.89
CA ALA A 154 2.45 6.72 -3.82
C ALA A 154 2.61 5.22 -3.55
N LEU A 155 3.83 4.74 -3.26
CA LEU A 155 4.07 3.34 -2.87
C LEU A 155 3.31 2.96 -1.60
N SER A 156 3.20 3.88 -0.63
CA SER A 156 2.44 3.66 0.60
C SER A 156 0.93 3.68 0.34
N THR A 157 0.44 4.58 -0.52
CA THR A 157 -0.95 4.60 -0.98
C THR A 157 -1.32 3.30 -1.70
N LEU A 158 -0.43 2.78 -2.55
CA LEU A 158 -0.63 1.50 -3.22
C LEU A 158 -0.66 0.34 -2.24
N ALA A 159 0.25 0.32 -1.26
CA ALA A 159 0.26 -0.70 -0.22
C ALA A 159 -1.05 -0.72 0.56
N GLU A 160 -1.58 0.44 0.94
CA GLU A 160 -2.88 0.53 1.61
C GLU A 160 -4.04 0.13 0.69
N ALA A 161 -4.08 0.65 -0.54
CA ALA A 161 -5.14 0.38 -1.49
C ALA A 161 -5.25 -1.12 -1.81
N PHE A 162 -4.14 -1.85 -1.86
CA PHE A 162 -4.10 -3.29 -2.15
C PHE A 162 -4.01 -4.18 -0.89
N ASP A 163 -4.24 -3.65 0.33
CA ASP A 163 -4.08 -4.35 1.62
C ASP A 163 -2.79 -5.18 1.70
N THR A 164 -1.69 -4.53 1.37
CA THR A 164 -0.36 -5.11 1.24
C THR A 164 0.70 -4.24 1.91
N GLU A 165 1.96 -4.59 1.70
CA GLU A 165 3.12 -3.91 2.24
C GLU A 165 4.12 -3.63 1.13
N TRP A 166 5.06 -2.72 1.40
CA TRP A 166 6.19 -2.51 0.51
C TRP A 166 7.51 -2.80 1.21
N ILE A 167 8.45 -3.36 0.46
CA ILE A 167 9.80 -3.68 0.94
C ILE A 167 10.78 -3.26 -0.15
N ILE A 168 11.85 -2.58 0.27
CA ILE A 168 12.97 -2.20 -0.60
C ILE A 168 14.22 -2.97 -0.15
N GLU A 169 14.68 -3.88 -0.99
CA GLU A 169 15.92 -4.65 -0.78
C GLU A 169 16.97 -4.16 -1.79
N GLY A 170 17.89 -3.32 -1.31
CA GLY A 170 18.81 -2.58 -2.18
C GLY A 170 18.04 -1.60 -3.06
N ARG A 171 17.98 -1.87 -4.37
CA ARG A 171 17.19 -1.10 -5.35
C ARG A 171 16.07 -1.93 -5.99
N THR A 172 15.68 -3.02 -5.35
CA THR A 172 14.54 -3.84 -5.77
C THR A 172 13.32 -3.46 -4.93
N ILE A 173 12.25 -3.02 -5.59
CA ILE A 173 11.01 -2.58 -4.94
C ILE A 173 9.98 -3.69 -5.05
N HIS A 174 9.43 -4.11 -3.91
CA HIS A 174 8.39 -5.12 -3.85
C HIS A 174 7.09 -4.52 -3.30
N LEU A 175 5.94 -5.03 -3.75
CA LEU A 175 4.61 -4.69 -3.25
C LEU A 175 3.86 -5.97 -2.91
N TYR A 176 4.07 -6.48 -1.70
CA TYR A 176 3.50 -7.72 -1.15
C TYR A 176 3.76 -7.82 0.35
N ARG A 177 2.94 -8.63 1.04
CA ARG A 177 3.22 -9.05 2.41
C ARG A 177 4.22 -10.22 2.41
N LYS A 178 5.46 -9.96 2.81
CA LYS A 178 6.50 -11.00 2.90
C LYS A 178 6.19 -11.98 4.04
N GLN A 179 6.14 -13.27 3.70
CA GLN A 179 5.90 -14.37 4.65
C GLN A 179 7.07 -15.37 4.59
N SER A 180 8.25 -14.96 5.05
CA SER A 180 9.43 -15.83 5.08
C SER A 180 9.64 -16.37 6.50
N ALA A 181 9.29 -17.63 6.73
CA ALA A 181 9.56 -18.30 8.00
C ALA A 181 11.04 -18.65 8.12
N THR A 182 11.71 -18.08 9.11
CA THR A 182 13.13 -18.38 9.37
C THR A 182 13.36 -19.73 10.05
N GLY A 183 12.29 -20.31 10.63
CA GLY A 183 12.38 -21.46 11.54
C GLY A 183 13.09 -21.14 12.86
N LEU A 184 13.39 -19.86 13.15
CA LEU A 184 13.99 -19.44 14.41
C LEU A 184 12.92 -19.43 15.50
N VAL A 185 13.16 -20.22 16.55
CA VAL A 185 12.41 -20.16 17.81
C VAL A 185 13.20 -19.29 18.79
N MET A 186 12.55 -18.27 19.33
CA MET A 186 13.09 -17.31 20.28
C MET A 186 12.50 -17.59 21.66
N LYS A 187 13.36 -18.02 22.59
CA LYS A 187 13.04 -18.29 24.00
C LYS A 187 13.81 -17.34 24.91
N GLN A 188 13.24 -17.01 26.06
CA GLN A 188 13.98 -16.41 27.16
C GLN A 188 14.67 -17.51 27.97
N GLY A 189 15.89 -17.26 28.43
CA GLY A 189 16.60 -18.20 29.32
C GLY A 189 18.10 -18.24 29.10
N GLU A 190 18.78 -19.03 29.94
CA GLU A 190 20.23 -19.19 29.87
C GLU A 190 20.64 -19.81 28.52
N GLY A 191 21.47 -19.08 27.78
CA GLY A 191 21.96 -19.55 26.49
C GLY A 191 20.94 -19.50 25.36
N GLU A 192 19.72 -19.02 25.59
CA GLU A 192 18.66 -18.89 24.60
C GLU A 192 18.70 -17.53 23.86
N ALA A 193 17.81 -17.35 22.88
CA ALA A 193 17.85 -16.23 21.94
C ALA A 193 17.49 -14.86 22.53
N LEU A 194 16.75 -14.81 23.64
CA LEU A 194 16.23 -13.57 24.22
C LEU A 194 16.78 -13.32 25.63
N TYR A 195 17.13 -12.06 25.92
CA TYR A 195 17.31 -11.57 27.29
C TYR A 195 15.99 -11.16 27.93
N SER A 196 15.12 -10.50 27.16
CA SER A 196 13.79 -10.11 27.62
C SER A 196 12.76 -10.19 26.50
N LEU A 197 11.53 -10.41 26.93
CA LEU A 197 10.33 -10.39 26.12
C LEU A 197 9.27 -9.57 26.86
N GLU A 198 8.65 -8.63 26.15
CA GLU A 198 7.55 -7.81 26.64
C GLU A 198 6.36 -8.00 25.68
N LYS A 199 5.22 -8.47 26.20
CA LYS A 199 3.94 -8.40 25.49
C LYS A 199 3.40 -6.99 25.64
N LYS A 200 3.36 -6.22 24.55
CA LYS A 200 2.77 -4.88 24.57
C LYS A 200 1.24 -4.98 24.69
N PRO A 201 0.57 -4.01 25.34
CA PRO A 201 -0.88 -3.94 25.35
C PRO A 201 -1.43 -4.01 23.93
N GLN A 202 -2.50 -4.79 23.75
CA GLN A 202 -3.21 -4.86 22.48
C GLN A 202 -3.63 -3.44 22.10
N ASP A 203 -3.26 -3.02 20.89
CA ASP A 203 -3.72 -1.75 20.36
C ASP A 203 -5.17 -1.90 19.94
N ASN A 204 -6.08 -1.71 20.90
CA ASN A 204 -7.52 -1.83 20.68
C ASN A 204 -8.07 -0.74 19.75
N SER A 205 -7.26 0.23 19.32
CA SER A 205 -7.65 1.21 18.30
C SER A 205 -8.09 0.56 16.99
N ASN A 206 -7.71 -0.70 16.77
CA ASN A 206 -8.13 -1.45 15.60
C ASN A 206 -9.37 -2.32 15.81
N ILE A 207 -9.83 -2.54 17.05
CA ILE A 207 -11.02 -3.37 17.29
C ILE A 207 -12.26 -2.63 16.81
N VAL A 208 -13.07 -3.32 16.02
CA VAL A 208 -14.36 -2.82 15.53
C VAL A 208 -15.42 -3.84 15.90
N THR A 209 -16.32 -3.49 16.81
CA THR A 209 -17.45 -4.37 17.19
C THR A 209 -18.78 -3.93 16.62
N ARG A 210 -18.88 -2.70 16.11
CA ARG A 210 -19.97 -2.21 15.26
C ARG A 210 -19.41 -1.46 14.06
N LEU A 211 -19.64 -1.99 12.86
CA LEU A 211 -19.20 -1.36 11.62
C LEU A 211 -20.40 -0.79 10.87
N TYR A 212 -20.45 0.53 10.75
CA TYR A 212 -21.34 1.19 9.79
C TYR A 212 -20.76 1.01 8.40
N VAL A 213 -21.54 0.48 7.46
CA VAL A 213 -21.03 0.09 6.16
C VAL A 213 -21.97 0.50 5.03
N TYR A 214 -21.37 1.10 4.01
CA TYR A 214 -22.06 1.65 2.85
C TYR A 214 -21.44 1.12 1.57
N GLY A 215 -22.28 0.74 0.61
CA GLY A 215 -21.87 0.60 -0.78
C GLY A 215 -22.04 1.91 -1.54
N SER A 216 -21.99 1.86 -2.87
CA SER A 216 -22.29 3.02 -3.72
C SER A 216 -23.80 3.34 -3.74
N ASP A 217 -24.13 4.56 -4.15
CA ASP A 217 -25.48 5.06 -4.46
C ASP A 217 -25.98 4.65 -5.86
N LYS A 218 -25.11 4.06 -6.69
CA LYS A 218 -25.42 3.63 -8.04
C LYS A 218 -26.50 2.56 -8.05
N ASN A 219 -27.37 2.65 -9.06
CA ASN A 219 -28.38 1.65 -9.42
C ASN A 219 -29.45 1.30 -8.36
N LEU A 220 -29.57 2.10 -7.31
CA LEU A 220 -30.55 1.90 -6.28
C LEU A 220 -31.96 2.31 -6.73
N PRO A 221 -33.02 1.62 -6.27
CA PRO A 221 -34.38 2.11 -6.43
C PRO A 221 -34.58 3.42 -5.67
N ASN A 222 -35.45 4.30 -6.16
CA ASN A 222 -35.92 5.45 -5.40
C ASN A 222 -37.43 5.31 -5.11
N PRO A 223 -37.85 5.20 -3.84
CA PRO A 223 -37.03 5.20 -2.63
C PRO A 223 -36.26 3.88 -2.44
N TYR A 224 -35.06 3.95 -1.84
CA TYR A 224 -34.32 2.79 -1.33
C TYR A 224 -34.46 2.75 0.20
N ARG A 225 -35.02 1.63 0.69
CA ARG A 225 -35.39 1.44 2.10
C ARG A 225 -36.12 2.67 2.64
N ARG A 226 -35.79 3.11 3.85
CA ARG A 226 -36.41 4.26 4.53
C ARG A 226 -35.81 5.61 4.09
N GLY A 227 -35.56 5.77 2.79
CA GLY A 227 -34.97 7.00 2.22
C GLY A 227 -33.45 7.08 2.35
N LEU A 228 -32.77 5.94 2.45
CA LEU A 228 -31.31 5.90 2.45
C LEU A 228 -30.78 6.18 1.04
N THR A 229 -29.65 6.88 0.94
CA THR A 229 -29.08 7.31 -0.34
C THR A 229 -27.97 6.42 -0.86
N ARG A 230 -27.46 5.49 -0.06
CA ARG A 230 -26.40 4.53 -0.42
C ARG A 230 -26.82 3.11 -0.06
N LEU A 231 -26.25 2.12 -0.74
CA LEU A 231 -26.45 0.71 -0.42
C LEU A 231 -26.01 0.43 1.02
N THR A 232 -26.76 -0.40 1.73
CA THR A 232 -26.49 -0.75 3.13
C THR A 232 -26.66 -2.24 3.34
N VAL A 233 -26.07 -2.79 4.40
CA VAL A 233 -26.18 -4.22 4.75
C VAL A 233 -27.58 -4.66 5.20
N GLY A 234 -28.54 -3.73 5.30
CA GLY A 234 -29.90 -3.96 5.76
C GLY A 234 -30.63 -2.67 6.06
N ASP A 235 -31.73 -2.77 6.82
CA ASP A 235 -32.48 -1.60 7.32
C ASP A 235 -31.65 -0.76 8.29
N LEU A 236 -30.80 -1.42 9.07
CA LEU A 236 -29.77 -0.78 9.86
C LEU A 236 -28.47 -0.78 9.05
N PRO A 237 -27.76 0.36 8.96
CA PRO A 237 -26.57 0.50 8.13
C PRO A 237 -25.31 -0.09 8.78
N TYR A 238 -25.44 -1.05 9.70
CA TYR A 238 -24.31 -1.61 10.43
C TYR A 238 -24.43 -3.11 10.68
N ILE A 239 -23.29 -3.74 10.91
CA ILE A 239 -23.18 -5.09 11.49
C ILE A 239 -22.45 -5.03 12.83
N GLU A 240 -22.66 -6.04 13.67
CA GLU A 240 -22.06 -6.15 15.00
C GLU A 240 -21.39 -7.51 15.19
N LYS A 241 -20.29 -7.53 15.94
CA LYS A 241 -19.55 -8.74 16.30
C LYS A 241 -18.80 -8.55 17.62
N GLN A 242 -18.72 -9.59 18.46
CA GLN A 242 -17.91 -9.60 19.70
C GLN A 242 -18.20 -8.45 20.70
N ILE A 243 -19.42 -7.91 20.71
CA ILE A 243 -19.82 -6.83 21.64
C ILE A 243 -19.75 -7.29 23.10
N GLU A 244 -20.08 -8.55 23.39
CA GLU A 244 -20.05 -9.10 24.75
C GLU A 244 -18.62 -9.10 25.34
N GLU A 245 -17.60 -9.26 24.49
CA GLU A 245 -16.19 -9.34 24.90
C GLU A 245 -15.54 -7.96 25.01
N TYR A 246 -15.74 -7.09 24.01
CA TYR A 246 -15.02 -5.82 23.91
C TYR A 246 -15.87 -4.57 24.19
N GLY A 247 -17.19 -4.71 24.32
CA GLY A 247 -18.12 -3.59 24.31
C GLY A 247 -18.31 -3.01 22.90
N ILE A 248 -18.90 -1.82 22.81
CA ILE A 248 -19.16 -1.15 21.52
C ILE A 248 -17.95 -0.29 21.13
N TRP A 249 -17.36 -0.62 19.98
CA TRP A 249 -16.32 0.12 19.28
C TRP A 249 -16.81 0.32 17.85
N GLU A 250 -17.03 1.59 17.49
CA GLU A 250 -17.64 1.95 16.20
C GLU A 250 -16.57 2.33 15.17
N ASP A 251 -16.76 1.86 13.95
CA ASP A 251 -16.03 2.33 12.77
C ASP A 251 -17.00 2.50 11.59
N SER A 252 -16.55 3.16 10.53
CA SER A 252 -17.31 3.32 9.29
C SER A 252 -16.46 2.93 8.08
N MET A 253 -17.02 2.16 7.16
CA MET A 253 -16.38 1.78 5.91
C MET A 253 -17.29 1.97 4.72
N THR A 254 -16.71 2.38 3.59
CA THR A 254 -17.40 2.53 2.32
C THR A 254 -16.74 1.66 1.26
N PHE A 255 -17.54 0.89 0.54
CA PHE A 255 -17.15 0.05 -0.58
C PHE A 255 -17.85 0.54 -1.85
N ASP A 256 -17.32 1.60 -2.47
CA ASP A 256 -17.93 2.26 -3.64
C ASP A 256 -18.02 1.37 -4.89
N ASP A 257 -17.24 0.31 -4.92
CA ASP A 257 -17.27 -0.75 -5.93
C ASP A 257 -18.44 -1.74 -5.74
N ILE A 258 -19.12 -1.72 -4.59
CA ILE A 258 -20.26 -2.59 -4.30
C ILE A 258 -21.57 -1.83 -4.48
N PHE A 259 -22.30 -2.20 -5.53
CA PHE A 259 -23.63 -1.69 -5.85
C PHE A 259 -24.40 -2.75 -6.66
N PRO A 260 -25.73 -2.60 -6.83
CA PRO A 260 -26.50 -3.49 -7.68
C PRO A 260 -25.99 -3.40 -9.12
N MET A 261 -25.26 -4.42 -9.57
CA MET A 261 -24.66 -4.44 -10.91
C MET A 261 -24.58 -5.82 -11.50
N ASN A 262 -24.63 -5.88 -12.83
CA ASN A 262 -24.19 -7.01 -13.61
C ASN A 262 -22.87 -6.66 -14.30
N LEU A 263 -21.84 -7.49 -14.13
CA LEU A 263 -20.61 -7.39 -14.89
C LEU A 263 -20.80 -8.09 -16.24
N GLY A 264 -21.01 -7.29 -17.29
CA GLY A 264 -21.13 -7.77 -18.67
C GLY A 264 -19.77 -8.08 -19.31
N THR A 265 -19.78 -8.82 -20.40
CA THR A 265 -18.59 -9.15 -21.19
C THR A 265 -18.89 -9.01 -22.68
N ILE A 266 -18.05 -8.28 -23.40
CA ILE A 266 -18.20 -8.12 -24.84
C ILE A 266 -17.95 -9.45 -25.54
N THR A 267 -18.98 -9.93 -26.22
CA THR A 267 -18.95 -11.17 -27.02
C THR A 267 -18.65 -10.89 -28.50
N SER A 268 -19.00 -9.71 -29.01
CA SER A 268 -18.66 -9.29 -30.38
C SER A 268 -18.65 -7.78 -30.54
N VAL A 269 -17.84 -7.27 -31.45
CA VAL A 269 -17.76 -5.84 -31.82
C VAL A 269 -18.20 -5.64 -33.28
N ASP A 270 -18.77 -4.48 -33.60
CA ASP A 270 -19.16 -4.14 -34.97
C ASP A 270 -17.95 -3.58 -35.74
N SER A 271 -17.48 -4.31 -36.76
CA SER A 271 -16.35 -3.91 -37.59
C SER A 271 -16.57 -2.59 -38.36
N GLY A 272 -17.82 -2.22 -38.63
CA GLY A 272 -18.18 -0.98 -39.30
C GLY A 272 -18.46 0.18 -38.35
N ASN A 273 -18.55 -0.06 -37.04
CA ASN A 273 -18.88 0.96 -36.05
C ASN A 273 -18.26 0.66 -34.67
N ILE A 274 -17.16 1.35 -34.35
CA ILE A 274 -16.44 1.22 -33.07
C ILE A 274 -17.26 1.59 -31.83
N LEU A 275 -18.42 2.23 -32.00
CA LEU A 275 -19.32 2.60 -30.91
C LEU A 275 -20.34 1.50 -30.60
N ARG A 276 -20.32 0.38 -31.32
CA ARG A 276 -21.32 -0.67 -31.24
C ARG A 276 -20.70 -2.02 -30.89
N PHE A 277 -21.22 -2.66 -29.85
CA PHE A 277 -20.77 -3.96 -29.38
C PHE A 277 -21.93 -4.77 -28.77
N THR A 278 -21.75 -6.07 -28.59
CA THR A 278 -22.78 -6.99 -28.11
C THR A 278 -22.28 -7.83 -26.94
N ASP A 279 -23.12 -7.99 -25.93
CA ASP A 279 -22.99 -8.99 -24.87
C ASP A 279 -24.16 -9.97 -24.98
N ALA A 280 -23.94 -11.11 -25.66
CA ALA A 280 -24.98 -12.12 -25.88
C ALA A 280 -25.54 -12.73 -24.57
N ASN A 281 -24.85 -12.54 -23.44
CA ASN A 281 -25.24 -13.07 -22.14
C ASN A 281 -25.86 -12.01 -21.22
N PHE A 282 -25.98 -10.74 -21.67
CA PHE A 282 -26.52 -9.67 -20.82
C PHE A 282 -27.94 -10.04 -20.28
N PRO A 283 -28.17 -9.96 -18.96
CA PRO A 283 -29.27 -10.70 -18.33
C PRO A 283 -30.62 -9.98 -18.28
N PHE A 284 -30.70 -8.67 -18.58
CA PHE A 284 -31.95 -7.92 -18.50
C PHE A 284 -32.09 -6.87 -19.61
N ASP A 285 -33.31 -6.33 -19.74
CA ASP A 285 -33.59 -5.22 -20.65
C ASP A 285 -33.34 -3.86 -19.99
N ILE A 286 -32.30 -3.16 -20.43
CA ILE A 286 -31.94 -1.83 -19.92
C ILE A 286 -33.07 -0.81 -20.16
N ASN A 287 -33.79 -0.94 -21.28
CA ASN A 287 -34.87 0.00 -21.61
C ASN A 287 -36.00 -0.06 -20.59
N SER A 288 -36.19 -1.21 -19.96
CA SER A 288 -37.16 -1.43 -18.89
C SER A 288 -36.68 -0.91 -17.52
N GLN A 289 -35.42 -0.48 -17.40
CA GLN A 289 -34.78 -0.05 -16.15
C GLN A 289 -34.38 1.44 -16.18
N LEU A 290 -34.77 2.20 -17.21
CA LEU A 290 -34.42 3.62 -17.35
C LEU A 290 -35.06 4.46 -16.25
N ILE A 291 -34.31 5.44 -15.75
CA ILE A 291 -34.81 6.46 -14.83
C ILE A 291 -35.24 7.68 -15.65
N PRO A 292 -36.43 8.26 -15.42
CA PRO A 292 -36.87 9.46 -16.14
C PRO A 292 -35.82 10.58 -16.08
N GLU A 293 -35.55 11.21 -17.22
CA GLU A 293 -34.62 12.35 -17.39
C GLU A 293 -33.14 12.06 -17.11
N ILE A 294 -32.79 10.83 -16.70
CA ILE A 294 -31.40 10.40 -16.50
C ILE A 294 -31.02 9.44 -17.64
N LYS A 295 -29.88 9.72 -18.28
CA LYS A 295 -29.34 8.88 -19.35
C LYS A 295 -28.55 7.73 -18.74
N ALA A 296 -28.91 6.50 -19.08
CA ALA A 296 -28.16 5.32 -18.71
C ALA A 296 -26.73 5.39 -19.29
N LYS A 297 -25.76 4.94 -18.49
CA LYS A 297 -24.35 4.95 -18.86
C LYS A 297 -23.75 3.56 -18.66
N LEU A 298 -22.57 3.35 -19.22
CA LEU A 298 -21.74 2.20 -18.90
C LEU A 298 -20.32 2.63 -18.59
N SER A 299 -19.64 1.82 -17.79
CA SER A 299 -18.23 1.97 -17.46
C SER A 299 -17.48 0.68 -17.78
N PHE A 300 -16.44 0.78 -18.61
CA PHE A 300 -15.56 -0.35 -18.90
C PHE A 300 -14.63 -0.62 -17.73
N GLN A 301 -14.52 -1.88 -17.33
CA GLN A 301 -13.68 -2.34 -16.22
C GLN A 301 -12.34 -2.89 -16.70
N THR A 302 -12.28 -3.37 -17.94
CA THR A 302 -11.07 -3.87 -18.60
C THR A 302 -10.96 -3.33 -20.02
N GLY A 303 -9.81 -3.59 -20.66
CA GLY A 303 -9.54 -3.17 -22.03
C GLY A 303 -9.01 -1.74 -22.14
N GLN A 304 -8.85 -1.25 -23.37
CA GLN A 304 -8.30 0.08 -23.63
C GLN A 304 -9.20 1.22 -23.11
N LEU A 305 -10.50 0.93 -22.92
CA LEU A 305 -11.47 1.88 -22.40
C LEU A 305 -11.67 1.78 -20.88
N ALA A 306 -10.90 0.95 -20.16
CA ALA A 306 -11.03 0.78 -18.72
C ALA A 306 -10.98 2.13 -17.97
N GLY A 307 -11.96 2.35 -17.09
CA GLY A 307 -12.10 3.59 -16.33
C GLY A 307 -12.81 4.73 -17.06
N TYR A 308 -13.13 4.60 -18.36
CA TYR A 308 -13.99 5.56 -19.05
C TYR A 308 -15.47 5.23 -18.86
N GLU A 309 -16.27 6.29 -18.73
CA GLU A 309 -17.73 6.21 -18.70
C GLU A 309 -18.31 6.74 -20.03
N PHE A 310 -19.37 6.09 -20.50
CA PHE A 310 -20.04 6.42 -21.76
C PHE A 310 -21.55 6.44 -21.59
N GLU A 311 -22.20 7.47 -22.15
CA GLU A 311 -23.65 7.47 -22.30
C GLU A 311 -24.08 6.40 -23.31
N ILE A 312 -25.10 5.62 -22.94
CA ILE A 312 -25.73 4.64 -23.83
C ILE A 312 -26.67 5.39 -24.76
N SER A 313 -26.29 5.47 -26.04
CA SER A 313 -27.10 6.05 -27.11
C SER A 313 -28.35 5.22 -27.38
N SER A 314 -28.18 3.89 -27.47
CA SER A 314 -29.29 2.95 -27.60
C SER A 314 -28.90 1.53 -27.17
N TYR A 315 -29.88 0.75 -26.73
CA TYR A 315 -29.72 -0.67 -26.42
C TYR A 315 -30.86 -1.49 -27.04
N ASN A 316 -30.51 -2.54 -27.79
CA ASN A 316 -31.47 -3.48 -28.36
C ASN A 316 -31.44 -4.79 -27.56
N HIS A 317 -32.51 -5.07 -26.80
CA HIS A 317 -32.54 -6.24 -25.93
C HIS A 317 -32.56 -7.58 -26.68
N THR A 318 -33.21 -7.66 -27.85
CA THR A 318 -33.30 -8.91 -28.63
C THR A 318 -31.94 -9.37 -29.14
N SER A 319 -31.12 -8.42 -29.62
CA SER A 319 -29.75 -8.69 -30.08
C SER A 319 -28.69 -8.47 -28.99
N LYS A 320 -29.09 -7.94 -27.83
CA LYS A 320 -28.23 -7.51 -26.71
C LYS A 320 -27.08 -6.60 -27.14
N THR A 321 -27.39 -5.73 -28.09
CA THR A 321 -26.42 -4.82 -28.70
C THR A 321 -26.50 -3.43 -28.08
N PHE A 322 -25.34 -2.92 -27.68
CA PHE A 322 -25.12 -1.60 -27.12
C PHE A 322 -24.59 -0.66 -28.20
N THR A 323 -25.07 0.58 -28.19
CA THR A 323 -24.46 1.69 -28.92
C THR A 323 -24.15 2.80 -27.93
N ILE A 324 -22.89 3.22 -27.85
CA ILE A 324 -22.45 4.30 -26.95
C ILE A 324 -22.18 5.60 -27.70
N ASN A 325 -22.27 6.72 -26.99
CA ASN A 325 -21.75 7.99 -27.49
C ASN A 325 -20.23 8.05 -27.31
N LYS A 326 -19.55 8.93 -28.04
CA LYS A 326 -18.16 9.28 -27.73
C LYS A 326 -18.10 10.03 -26.39
N ASN A 327 -17.04 9.80 -25.63
CA ASN A 327 -16.70 10.65 -24.50
C ASN A 327 -15.84 11.82 -25.01
N THR A 328 -16.38 13.03 -24.89
CA THR A 328 -15.72 14.29 -25.27
C THR A 328 -15.33 15.14 -24.05
N GLN A 329 -15.45 14.60 -22.84
CA GLN A 329 -15.10 15.31 -21.59
C GLN A 329 -13.61 15.25 -21.28
N ASP A 330 -12.90 14.23 -21.76
CA ASP A 330 -11.45 14.20 -21.71
C ASP A 330 -10.88 15.17 -22.76
N LYS A 331 -10.21 16.24 -22.29
CA LYS A 331 -9.62 17.28 -23.15
C LYS A 331 -8.38 16.80 -23.91
N ALA A 332 -7.82 15.65 -23.56
CA ALA A 332 -6.62 15.11 -24.19
C ALA A 332 -6.94 14.28 -25.44
N TRP A 333 -8.02 13.47 -25.43
CA TRP A 333 -8.37 12.58 -26.54
C TRP A 333 -9.89 12.30 -26.59
N GLU A 334 -10.46 12.23 -27.80
CA GLU A 334 -11.80 11.63 -27.99
C GLU A 334 -11.69 10.10 -27.99
N VAL A 335 -12.51 9.45 -27.19
CA VAL A 335 -12.63 7.98 -27.14
C VAL A 335 -14.09 7.55 -27.25
N PRO A 336 -14.42 6.41 -27.86
CA PRO A 336 -13.52 5.50 -28.60
C PRO A 336 -12.96 6.11 -29.90
N ASN A 337 -11.77 5.63 -30.32
CA ASN A 337 -11.10 5.99 -31.57
C ASN A 337 -10.44 4.75 -32.23
N ALA A 338 -9.54 4.95 -33.21
CA ALA A 338 -8.91 3.84 -33.95
C ALA A 338 -8.06 2.90 -33.06
N ASP A 339 -7.41 3.47 -32.04
CA ASP A 339 -6.46 2.78 -31.15
C ASP A 339 -7.12 2.39 -29.82
N ILE A 340 -8.00 3.26 -29.29
CA ILE A 340 -8.68 3.06 -28.00
C ILE A 340 -10.15 2.75 -28.27
N LYS A 341 -10.52 1.47 -28.27
CA LYS A 341 -11.88 1.01 -28.62
C LYS A 341 -12.26 -0.26 -27.85
N PRO A 342 -13.56 -0.62 -27.81
CA PRO A 342 -14.00 -1.86 -27.19
C PRO A 342 -13.49 -3.06 -28.00
N GLU A 343 -13.08 -4.11 -27.32
CA GLU A 343 -12.66 -5.39 -27.91
C GLU A 343 -13.41 -6.57 -27.28
N VAL A 344 -13.40 -7.72 -27.96
CA VAL A 344 -14.00 -8.95 -27.44
C VAL A 344 -13.25 -9.39 -26.18
N GLY A 345 -14.00 -9.68 -25.11
CA GLY A 345 -13.47 -10.01 -23.79
C GLY A 345 -13.42 -8.83 -22.82
N ASP A 346 -13.60 -7.59 -23.29
CA ASP A 346 -13.70 -6.44 -22.41
C ASP A 346 -14.94 -6.54 -21.51
N THR A 347 -14.79 -6.17 -20.26
CA THR A 347 -15.86 -6.20 -19.25
C THR A 347 -16.36 -4.80 -18.95
N PHE A 348 -17.64 -4.70 -18.60
CA PHE A 348 -18.29 -3.42 -18.31
C PHE A 348 -19.46 -3.60 -17.36
N PHE A 349 -19.88 -2.54 -16.68
CA PHE A 349 -21.16 -2.50 -15.98
C PHE A 349 -21.99 -1.31 -16.48
N VAL A 350 -23.31 -1.43 -16.36
CA VAL A 350 -24.27 -0.37 -16.66
C VAL A 350 -24.66 0.32 -15.37
N PHE A 351 -24.74 1.65 -15.40
CA PHE A 351 -25.18 2.46 -14.27
C PHE A 351 -26.12 3.59 -14.72
N ASP A 352 -26.62 4.37 -13.75
CA ASP A 352 -27.69 5.35 -13.94
C ASP A 352 -29.02 4.70 -14.41
N ILE A 353 -29.29 3.50 -13.90
CA ILE A 353 -30.53 2.73 -14.13
C ILE A 353 -31.13 2.29 -12.80
N ARG A 354 -32.41 1.89 -12.77
CA ARG A 354 -33.01 1.29 -11.58
C ARG A 354 -32.92 -0.23 -11.68
N MET A 355 -32.07 -0.86 -10.87
CA MET A 355 -31.96 -2.32 -10.82
C MET A 355 -33.11 -2.97 -10.02
N SER A 356 -33.38 -4.24 -10.31
CA SER A 356 -34.42 -5.02 -9.63
C SER A 356 -34.03 -5.33 -8.18
N ASN A 357 -35.03 -5.62 -7.34
CA ASN A 357 -34.80 -5.96 -5.94
C ASN A 357 -33.88 -7.17 -5.74
N ALA A 358 -33.84 -8.12 -6.69
CA ALA A 358 -32.95 -9.28 -6.60
C ALA A 358 -31.48 -8.84 -6.63
N TRP A 359 -31.09 -8.01 -7.60
CA TRP A 359 -29.72 -7.46 -7.69
C TRP A 359 -29.37 -6.55 -6.52
N VAL A 360 -30.37 -5.84 -5.98
CA VAL A 360 -30.18 -5.04 -4.76
C VAL A 360 -29.84 -5.98 -3.60
N THR A 361 -30.63 -7.02 -3.36
CA THR A 361 -30.36 -8.00 -2.30
C THR A 361 -29.01 -8.69 -2.45
N ASP A 362 -28.62 -9.06 -3.67
CA ASP A 362 -27.31 -9.68 -3.94
C ASP A 362 -26.17 -8.72 -3.58
N ALA A 363 -26.29 -7.44 -3.93
CA ALA A 363 -25.31 -6.41 -3.59
C ALA A 363 -25.25 -6.15 -2.07
N GLU A 364 -26.39 -6.13 -1.37
CA GLU A 364 -26.43 -6.01 0.10
C GLU A 364 -25.73 -7.19 0.78
N GLN A 365 -25.89 -8.40 0.24
CA GLN A 365 -25.20 -9.60 0.74
C GLN A 365 -23.70 -9.53 0.47
N ALA A 366 -23.28 -9.10 -0.72
CA ALA A 366 -21.88 -8.88 -1.05
C ALA A 366 -21.24 -7.83 -0.11
N LEU A 367 -21.95 -6.74 0.15
CA LEU A 367 -21.54 -5.70 1.09
C LEU A 367 -21.40 -6.24 2.52
N ARG A 368 -22.35 -7.07 2.96
CA ARG A 368 -22.31 -7.72 4.29
C ARG A 368 -21.12 -8.67 4.41
N GLN A 369 -20.84 -9.45 3.38
CA GLN A 369 -19.71 -10.37 3.36
C GLN A 369 -18.38 -9.60 3.46
N LYS A 370 -18.22 -8.52 2.69
CA LYS A 370 -17.04 -7.65 2.76
C LYS A 370 -16.91 -6.94 4.12
N ALA A 371 -18.02 -6.55 4.73
CA ALA A 371 -18.04 -6.00 6.08
C ALA A 371 -17.57 -7.00 7.15
N ILE A 372 -18.01 -8.27 7.04
CA ILE A 372 -17.56 -9.35 7.94
C ILE A 372 -16.07 -9.60 7.76
N GLU A 373 -15.59 -9.73 6.51
CA GLU A 373 -14.17 -9.91 6.22
C GLU A 373 -13.32 -8.77 6.81
N TYR A 374 -13.79 -7.54 6.69
CA TYR A 374 -13.13 -6.37 7.27
C TYR A 374 -13.05 -6.44 8.80
N MET A 375 -14.16 -6.76 9.48
CA MET A 375 -14.17 -6.90 10.94
C MET A 375 -13.33 -8.07 11.43
N ASP A 376 -13.36 -9.20 10.72
CA ASP A 376 -12.60 -10.41 11.07
C ASP A 376 -11.10 -10.15 11.03
N GLN A 377 -10.62 -9.44 10.01
CA GLN A 377 -9.22 -9.06 9.90
C GLN A 377 -8.78 -8.12 11.02
N ARG A 378 -9.65 -7.21 11.46
CA ARG A 378 -9.33 -6.20 12.48
C ARG A 378 -9.47 -6.72 13.91
N ASN A 379 -10.40 -7.64 14.14
CA ASN A 379 -10.68 -8.21 15.46
C ASN A 379 -9.90 -9.47 15.77
N ASP A 380 -9.09 -10.01 14.83
CA ASP A 380 -8.24 -11.16 15.10
C ASP A 380 -7.25 -10.83 16.23
N PRO A 381 -7.39 -11.42 17.44
CA PRO A 381 -6.49 -11.12 18.56
C PRO A 381 -5.04 -11.50 18.24
N SER A 382 -4.87 -12.54 17.42
CA SER A 382 -3.55 -12.99 16.98
C SER A 382 -2.90 -12.01 15.99
N GLU A 383 -3.66 -11.18 15.27
CA GLU A 383 -3.09 -10.12 14.43
C GLU A 383 -2.66 -8.90 15.25
N ASN A 384 -3.31 -8.65 16.39
CA ASN A 384 -3.12 -7.42 17.19
C ASN A 384 -2.04 -7.54 18.29
N ASP A 385 -1.68 -8.75 18.70
CA ASP A 385 -0.60 -8.97 19.67
C ASP A 385 0.75 -8.49 19.12
N THR A 386 1.37 -7.56 19.83
CA THR A 386 2.72 -7.04 19.55
C THR A 386 3.66 -7.37 20.68
N TYR A 387 4.89 -7.76 20.36
CA TYR A 387 5.95 -8.03 21.33
C TYR A 387 7.14 -7.12 21.09
N SER A 388 7.82 -6.75 22.17
CA SER A 388 9.16 -6.14 22.11
C SER A 388 10.15 -7.09 22.75
N VAL A 389 11.24 -7.36 22.04
CA VAL A 389 12.26 -8.33 22.47
C VAL A 389 13.64 -7.71 22.45
N VAL A 390 14.43 -8.03 23.47
CA VAL A 390 15.87 -7.75 23.53
C VAL A 390 16.61 -9.06 23.30
N CYS A 391 17.36 -9.13 22.21
CA CYS A 391 18.05 -10.35 21.79
C CYS A 391 19.32 -10.58 22.59
N ASN A 392 19.66 -11.84 22.85
CA ASN A 392 20.92 -12.26 23.45
C ASN A 392 22.05 -12.29 22.39
N PRO A 393 23.02 -11.35 22.40
CA PRO A 393 24.04 -11.28 21.37
C PRO A 393 24.94 -12.52 21.31
N LEU A 394 25.15 -13.20 22.45
CA LEU A 394 25.97 -14.41 22.50
C LEU A 394 25.31 -15.57 21.76
N TYR A 395 23.98 -15.70 21.82
CA TYR A 395 23.25 -16.71 21.05
C TYR A 395 23.45 -16.51 19.55
N PHE A 396 23.23 -15.29 19.04
CA PHE A 396 23.35 -15.00 17.61
C PHE A 396 24.80 -15.10 17.13
N LYS A 397 25.77 -14.68 17.96
CA LYS A 397 27.19 -14.83 17.66
C LYS A 397 27.61 -16.30 17.60
N ARG A 398 27.14 -17.15 18.53
CA ARG A 398 27.47 -18.58 18.61
C ARG A 398 26.82 -19.38 17.49
N THR A 399 25.58 -19.05 17.12
CA THR A 399 24.81 -19.79 16.10
C THR A 399 25.03 -19.28 14.68
N GLY A 400 25.57 -18.07 14.51
CA GLY A 400 25.73 -17.43 13.21
C GLY A 400 24.41 -16.99 12.55
N LYS A 401 23.27 -17.12 13.26
CA LYS A 401 21.96 -16.66 12.75
C LYS A 401 21.91 -15.13 12.71
N THR A 402 21.20 -14.59 11.73
CA THR A 402 20.98 -13.14 11.57
C THR A 402 19.50 -12.84 11.46
N LEU A 403 19.07 -11.69 11.97
CA LEU A 403 17.70 -11.21 11.85
C LEU A 403 17.59 -10.21 10.69
N ARG A 404 16.47 -10.27 9.97
CA ARG A 404 16.13 -9.31 8.92
C ARG A 404 14.72 -8.80 9.12
N ILE A 405 14.47 -7.58 8.66
CA ILE A 405 13.13 -7.00 8.67
C ILE A 405 12.19 -7.87 7.82
N ALA A 406 10.92 -7.94 8.23
CA ALA A 406 9.85 -8.75 7.62
C ALA A 406 9.97 -10.28 7.70
N ASP A 407 11.06 -10.82 8.28
CA ASP A 407 11.19 -12.25 8.55
C ASP A 407 10.23 -12.68 9.69
N SER A 408 9.69 -13.91 9.60
CA SER A 408 8.89 -14.51 10.67
C SER A 408 9.74 -15.34 11.63
N VAL A 409 9.49 -15.18 12.92
CA VAL A 409 10.11 -15.89 14.03
C VAL A 409 9.04 -16.46 14.96
N THR A 410 9.32 -17.59 15.59
CA THR A 410 8.45 -18.16 16.62
C THR A 410 8.90 -17.67 17.98
N ILE A 411 7.97 -17.20 18.79
CA ILE A 411 8.17 -16.81 20.18
C ILE A 411 7.58 -17.91 21.05
N GLU A 412 8.35 -18.38 22.03
CA GLU A 412 7.90 -19.37 23.01
C GLU A 412 8.26 -18.88 24.42
N GLU A 413 7.24 -18.58 25.22
CA GLU A 413 7.33 -18.20 26.63
C GLU A 413 6.20 -18.90 27.42
N PRO A 414 6.45 -20.14 27.92
CA PRO A 414 5.43 -20.98 28.54
C PRO A 414 4.80 -20.36 29.78
N ASP A 415 5.55 -19.61 30.59
CA ASP A 415 5.05 -19.00 31.83
C ASP A 415 4.01 -17.92 31.57
N MET A 416 4.04 -17.32 30.38
CA MET A 416 3.04 -16.37 29.88
C MET A 416 1.99 -17.02 28.96
N GLY A 417 2.07 -18.33 28.72
CA GLY A 417 1.20 -19.05 27.78
C GLY A 417 1.41 -18.64 26.32
N ILE A 418 2.61 -18.14 25.96
CA ILE A 418 2.90 -17.65 24.62
C ILE A 418 3.56 -18.76 23.80
N LEU A 419 2.90 -19.16 22.72
CA LEU A 419 3.50 -19.92 21.62
C LEU A 419 2.91 -19.40 20.31
N THR A 420 3.61 -18.49 19.65
CA THR A 420 3.08 -17.79 18.48
C THR A 420 4.17 -17.44 17.47
N GLN A 421 3.81 -17.40 16.19
CA GLN A 421 4.70 -16.91 15.15
C GLN A 421 4.38 -15.44 14.86
N LYS A 422 5.40 -14.60 14.83
CA LYS A 422 5.30 -13.16 14.56
C LYS A 422 6.35 -12.72 13.56
N ARG A 423 6.09 -11.60 12.87
CA ARG A 423 7.04 -10.99 11.93
C ARG A 423 7.83 -9.90 12.63
N ILE A 424 9.09 -9.74 12.25
CA ILE A 424 9.92 -8.62 12.66
C ILE A 424 9.42 -7.39 11.90
N VAL A 425 8.60 -6.57 12.55
CA VAL A 425 8.03 -5.34 11.96
C VAL A 425 8.91 -4.12 12.21
N LYS A 426 9.73 -4.15 13.28
CA LYS A 426 10.86 -3.23 13.47
C LYS A 426 12.10 -3.98 13.93
N LEU A 427 13.26 -3.52 13.46
CA LEU A 427 14.57 -4.07 13.80
C LEU A 427 15.54 -2.94 14.10
N SER A 428 16.08 -2.94 15.31
CA SER A 428 17.25 -2.15 15.69
C SER A 428 18.48 -3.04 15.72
N ARG A 429 19.60 -2.57 15.16
CA ARG A 429 20.87 -3.29 15.13
C ARG A 429 22.02 -2.36 15.42
N ASN A 430 22.85 -2.69 16.40
CA ASN A 430 24.03 -1.88 16.71
C ASN A 430 25.07 -1.93 15.57
N VAL A 431 25.61 -0.76 15.21
CA VAL A 431 26.54 -0.64 14.07
C VAL A 431 27.95 -1.16 14.41
N ARG A 432 28.42 -1.02 15.65
CA ARG A 432 29.73 -1.55 16.08
C ARG A 432 29.67 -3.02 16.49
N GLN A 433 28.54 -3.44 17.04
CA GLN A 433 28.32 -4.78 17.59
C GLN A 433 27.11 -5.43 16.91
N PRO A 434 27.25 -5.97 15.68
CA PRO A 434 26.12 -6.32 14.82
C PRO A 434 25.26 -7.50 15.29
N PHE A 435 25.54 -8.08 16.46
CA PHE A 435 24.73 -9.11 17.12
C PHE A 435 23.86 -8.56 18.25
N ILE A 436 23.97 -7.27 18.58
CA ILE A 436 23.04 -6.59 19.48
C ILE A 436 21.82 -6.17 18.65
N TYR A 437 20.69 -6.81 18.94
CA TYR A 437 19.41 -6.54 18.30
C TYR A 437 18.33 -6.21 19.33
N THR A 438 17.44 -5.30 18.96
CA THR A 438 16.08 -5.27 19.52
C THR A 438 15.08 -5.37 18.37
N CYS A 439 13.92 -5.97 18.63
CA CYS A 439 12.89 -6.14 17.60
C CYS A 439 11.51 -5.79 18.16
N GLU A 440 10.65 -5.23 17.31
CA GLU A 440 9.20 -5.29 17.50
C GLU A 440 8.65 -6.41 16.62
N LEU A 441 7.87 -7.30 17.23
CA LEU A 441 7.31 -8.48 16.59
C LEU A 441 5.78 -8.35 16.54
N ALA A 442 5.20 -8.39 15.34
CA ALA A 442 3.75 -8.32 15.12
C ALA A 442 3.39 -9.01 13.80
N ASN A 443 2.09 -9.22 13.51
CA ASN A 443 1.70 -9.77 12.21
C ASN A 443 1.67 -8.68 11.12
N ARG A 444 1.25 -7.48 11.49
CA ARG A 444 1.23 -6.28 10.66
C ARG A 444 2.05 -5.18 11.36
N PRO A 445 2.78 -4.33 10.61
CA PRO A 445 3.30 -3.10 11.18
C PRO A 445 2.13 -2.23 11.65
N LYS A 446 2.35 -1.40 12.67
CA LYS A 446 1.34 -0.39 13.01
C LYS A 446 1.15 0.51 11.80
N LYS A 447 -0.11 0.75 11.39
CA LYS A 447 -0.41 1.78 10.39
C LYS A 447 0.00 3.14 10.96
N ASN A 448 1.19 3.61 10.62
CA ASN A 448 1.58 4.97 10.91
C ASN A 448 0.76 5.87 9.98
N VAL A 449 -0.27 6.53 10.53
CA VAL A 449 -0.97 7.62 9.86
C VAL A 449 0.10 8.66 9.52
N MET A 450 0.38 8.80 8.23
CA MET A 450 1.38 9.68 7.63
C MET A 450 2.83 9.24 7.86
N VAL A 451 3.43 8.68 6.80
CA VAL A 451 4.86 8.84 6.53
C VAL A 451 5.13 10.36 6.41
N LYS A 452 5.34 11.05 7.52
CA LYS A 452 6.01 12.36 7.53
C LYS A 452 7.51 12.14 7.36
N LEU A 453 7.93 11.48 6.29
CA LEU A 453 9.31 11.56 5.81
C LEU A 453 9.40 12.78 4.89
N LEU A 454 9.49 13.97 5.51
CA LEU A 454 10.16 15.20 5.02
C LEU A 454 9.71 16.50 5.72
N GLN A 455 9.14 16.49 6.92
CA GLN A 455 8.97 17.73 7.70
C GLN A 455 9.18 17.51 9.21
N GLN A 456 10.43 17.63 9.64
CA GLN A 456 10.74 18.31 10.90
C GLN A 456 11.85 19.33 10.62
N LEU A 457 11.44 20.60 10.74
CA LEU A 457 12.11 21.89 10.47
C LEU A 457 12.12 22.36 9.02
#